data_AF-A0A9X2XYE6-F1
#
_entry.id   AF-A0A9X2XYE6-F1
#
_cell.length_a   1.000
_cell.length_b   1.000
_cell.length_c   1.000
_cell.angle_alpha   90.00
_cell.angle_beta   90.00
_cell.angle_gamma   90.00
#
_symmetry.space_group_name_H-M   'P 1'
#
loop_
_entity.id
_entity.type
_entity.pdbx_description
1 polymer ?
#
loop_
_entity_poly.entity_id
_entity_poly.type
_entity_poly.pdbx_seq_one_letter_code
_entity_poly.pdbx_strand_id
1 'polypeptide(L)' 'MIAQNISGLWLSSDFEWKQKLQYLVFPEGVVYSKKNEAVRIGRINSLFAAIEPLKRDLEENEKEAVSKV' A
#
# COMPACT_ATOMS: atom_id res chain seq x y z
N MET A 1 -13.69 1.11 -0.55
CA MET A 1 -12.64 2.16 -0.45
C MET A 1 -11.56 1.90 -1.49
N ILE A 2 -10.90 2.93 -2.06
CA ILE A 2 -9.82 2.78 -3.06
C ILE A 2 -8.70 1.84 -2.54
N ALA A 3 -8.40 1.90 -1.24
CA ALA A 3 -7.41 1.04 -0.59
C ALA A 3 -7.73 -0.46 -0.63
N GLN A 4 -9.00 -0.86 -0.73
CA GLN A 4 -9.40 -2.28 -0.69
C GLN A 4 -9.18 -3.02 -2.02
N ASN A 5 -9.13 -2.29 -3.15
CA ASN A 5 -8.92 -2.90 -4.47
C ASN A 5 -8.02 -2.03 -5.35
N ILE A 6 -6.92 -1.56 -4.77
CA ILE A 6 -5.99 -0.68 -5.48
C ILE A 6 -5.34 -1.39 -6.67
N SER A 7 -5.08 -2.70 -6.55
CA SER A 7 -4.51 -3.53 -7.62
C SER A 7 -5.45 -3.64 -8.82
N GLY A 8 -6.75 -3.89 -8.59
CA GLY A 8 -7.74 -3.95 -9.67
C GLY A 8 -7.90 -2.60 -10.35
N LEU A 9 -7.94 -1.52 -9.57
CA LEU A 9 -8.03 -0.16 -10.09
C LEU A 9 -6.78 0.20 -10.92
N TRP A 10 -5.59 -0.17 -10.47
CA TRP A 10 -4.35 0.03 -11.23
C TRP A 10 -4.39 -0.68 -12.59
N LEU A 11 -4.85 -1.94 -12.63
CA LEU A 11 -4.90 -2.72 -13.87
C LEU A 11 -5.90 -2.15 -14.89
N SER A 12 -7.05 -1.64 -14.46
CA SER A 12 -8.09 -1.09 -15.34
C SER A 12 -7.90 0.40 -15.68
N SER A 13 -7.00 1.10 -15.00
CA SER A 13 -6.78 2.54 -15.18
C SER A 13 -5.92 2.87 -16.40
N ASP A 14 -6.24 4.01 -17.01
CA ASP A 14 -5.35 4.67 -17.96
C ASP A 14 -4.11 5.27 -17.27
N PHE A 15 -3.22 5.84 -18.09
CA PHE A 15 -1.96 6.38 -17.61
C PHE A 15 -2.15 7.55 -16.63
N GLU A 16 -3.09 8.46 -16.90
CA GLU A 16 -3.34 9.62 -16.05
C GLU A 16 -3.84 9.17 -14.67
N TRP A 17 -4.76 8.21 -14.64
CA TRP A 17 -5.26 7.62 -13.40
C TRP A 17 -4.20 6.83 -12.64
N LYS A 18 -3.32 6.11 -13.35
CA LYS A 18 -2.16 5.45 -12.74
C LYS A 18 -1.22 6.45 -12.07
N GLN A 19 -0.95 7.59 -12.70
CA GLN A 19 -0.16 8.65 -12.08
C GLN A 19 -0.84 9.21 -10.82
N LYS A 20 -2.15 9.50 -10.88
CA LYS A 20 -2.92 9.96 -9.72
C LYS A 20 -2.88 8.94 -8.57
N LEU A 21 -3.05 7.66 -8.87
CA LEU A 21 -2.94 6.58 -7.89
C LEU A 21 -1.54 6.48 -7.29
N GLN A 22 -0.51 6.64 -8.11
CA GLN A 22 0.87 6.64 -7.63
C GLN A 22 1.13 7.78 -6.65
N TYR A 23 0.66 9.00 -6.95
CA TYR A 23 0.79 10.14 -6.02
C TYR A 23 -0.09 10.01 -4.78
N LEU A 24 -1.23 9.33 -4.88
CA LEU A 24 -2.09 9.06 -3.73
C LEU A 24 -1.38 8.15 -2.71
N VAL A 25 -0.69 7.12 -3.19
CA VAL A 25 0.04 6.15 -2.35
C VAL A 25 1.41 6.67 -1.92
N PHE A 26 2.12 7.33 -2.83
CA PHE A 26 3.47 7.86 -2.65
C PHE A 26 3.49 9.37 -2.97
N PRO A 27 3.17 10.23 -1.98
CA PRO A 27 3.05 11.67 -2.21
C PRO A 27 4.35 12.33 -2.69
N GLU A 28 5.49 11.78 -2.30
CA GLU A 28 6.83 12.23 -2.72
C GLU A 28 7.31 11.55 -4.02
N GLY A 29 6.44 10.74 -4.64
CA GLY A 29 6.74 9.96 -5.84
C GLY A 29 7.63 8.75 -5.57
N VAL A 30 8.07 8.16 -6.67
CA VAL A 30 8.93 6.96 -6.69
C VAL A 30 10.14 7.28 -7.56
N VAL A 31 11.34 7.15 -6.99
CA VAL A 31 12.59 7.51 -7.67
C VAL A 31 13.43 6.27 -7.89
N TYR A 32 13.93 6.08 -9.11
CA TYR A 32 14.88 5.02 -9.39
C TYR A 32 16.32 5.51 -9.18
N SER A 33 17.02 4.89 -8.23
CA SER A 33 18.43 5.17 -7.96
C SER A 33 19.31 4.28 -8.82
N LYS A 34 19.71 4.77 -10.01
CA LYS A 34 20.59 4.02 -10.94
C LYS A 34 21.89 3.51 -10.29
N LYS A 35 22.49 4.28 -9.37
CA LYS A 35 23.72 3.89 -8.65
C LYS A 35 23.56 2.63 -7.79
N ASN A 36 22.36 2.42 -7.24
CA ASN A 36 22.06 1.32 -6.32
C ASN A 36 21.11 0.30 -6.96
N GLU A 37 20.80 0.49 -8.25
CA GLU A 37 19.83 -0.27 -9.04
C GLU A 37 18.49 -0.53 -8.32
N ALA A 38 18.08 0.43 -7.49
CA ALA A 38 16.96 0.25 -6.56
C ALA A 38 15.92 1.35 -6.70
N VAL A 39 14.66 0.95 -6.53
CA VAL A 39 13.53 1.87 -6.38
C VAL A 39 13.53 2.44 -4.97
N ARG A 40 13.39 3.76 -4.85
CA ARG A 40 13.33 4.49 -3.59
C ARG A 40 12.00 5.22 -3.49
N ILE A 41 11.39 5.13 -2.31
CA ILE A 41 10.15 5.80 -1.95
C ILE A 41 10.50 6.72 -0.78
N GLY A 42 10.21 8.02 -0.91
CA GLY A 42 10.48 8.99 0.15
C GLY A 42 9.45 8.91 1.29
N ARG A 43 8.17 8.79 0.92
CA ARG A 43 7.05 8.71 1.86
C ARG A 43 5.93 7.83 1.33
N ILE A 44 5.32 7.07 2.23
CA ILE A 44 4.05 6.36 2.01
C ILE A 44 2.94 7.14 2.69
N ASN A 45 1.80 7.29 2.04
CA ASN A 45 0.61 7.90 2.64
C ASN A 45 0.17 7.12 3.89
N SER A 46 -0.09 7.82 4.99
CA SER A 46 -0.37 7.22 6.31
C SER A 46 -1.56 6.28 6.31
N LEU A 47 -2.57 6.52 5.47
CA LEU A 47 -3.72 5.61 5.33
C LEU A 47 -3.26 4.22 4.87
N PHE A 48 -2.35 4.18 3.89
CA PHE A 48 -1.83 2.93 3.34
C PHE A 48 -0.78 2.31 4.26
N ALA A 49 0.04 3.12 4.91
CA ALA A 49 1.02 2.64 5.89
C ALA A 49 0.37 1.94 7.10
N ALA A 50 -0.86 2.33 7.46
CA ALA A 50 -1.60 1.72 8.57
C ALA A 50 -2.21 0.34 8.22
N ILE A 51 -2.30 -0.04 6.95
CA ILE A 51 -2.97 -1.30 6.53
C ILE A 51 -2.24 -2.52 7.09
N GLU A 52 -0.92 -2.58 6.96
CA GLU A 52 -0.13 -3.74 7.39
C GLU A 52 -0.17 -3.96 8.91
N PRO A 53 0.07 -2.94 9.76
CA PRO A 53 -0.11 -3.08 11.21
C PRO A 53 -1.53 -3.54 11.59
N LEU A 54 -2.56 -2.89 11.04
CA LEU A 54 -3.95 -3.22 11.36
C LEU A 54 -4.30 -4.65 10.93
N LYS A 55 -3.82 -5.10 9.78
CA LYS A 55 -4.03 -6.47 9.32
C LYS A 55 -3.40 -7.48 10.28
N ARG A 56 -2.16 -7.22 10.71
CA ARG A 56 -1.47 -8.07 11.68
C ARG A 56 -2.22 -8.14 13.01
N ASP A 57 -2.66 -7.00 13.53
CA ASP A 57 -3.42 -6.95 14.79
C ASP A 57 -4.73 -7.73 14.69
N LEU A 58 -5.41 -7.68 13.54
CA LEU A 58 -6.62 -8.46 13.29
C LEU A 58 -6.31 -9.97 13.23
N GLU A 59 -5.26 -10.38 12.53
CA GLU A 59 -4.84 -11.79 12.44
C GLU A 59 -4.40 -12.35 13.81
N GLU A 60 -3.78 -11.54 14.66
CA GLU A 60 -3.41 -11.92 16.03
C GLU A 60 -4.67 -12.10 16.92
N ASN A 61 -5.62 -11.18 16.87
CA ASN A 61 -6.89 -11.28 17.61
C ASN A 61 -7.74 -12.50 17.19
N GLU A 62 -7.78 -12.83 15.90
CA GLU A 62 -8.48 -14.03 15.41
C GLU A 62 -7.84 -15.31 15.94
N LYS A 63 -6.49 -15.39 15.98
CA LYS A 63 -5.78 -16.55 16.55
C LYS A 63 -6.05 -16.72 18.04
N GLU A 64 -6.09 -15.63 18.80
CA GLU A 64 -6.45 -15.68 20.22
C GLU A 64 -7.89 -16.15 20.45
N ALA A 65 -8.83 -15.75 19.59
CA ALA A 65 -10.20 -16.22 19.66
C ALA A 65 -10.32 -17.72 19.34
N VAL A 66 -9.58 -18.22 18.33
CA VAL A 66 -9.57 -19.64 17.96
C VAL A 66 -8.87 -20.51 19.02
N SER A 67 -7.85 -20.01 19.70
CA SER A 67 -7.14 -20.75 20.78
C SER A 67 -7.94 -20.89 22.08
N LYS A 68 -9.04 -20.14 22.24
CA LYS A 68 -9.91 -20.18 23.44
C LYS A 68 -11.16 -21.05 23.24
N VAL A 69 -11.30 -21.72 22.09
CA VAL A 69 -12.37 -22.67 21.75
C VAL A 69 -11.81 -24.09 21.75
#